data_AF-A0A950T823-F1
#
_entry.id   AF-A0A950T823-F1
#
_cell.length_a   1.000
_cell.length_b   1.000
_cell.length_c   1.000
_cell.angle_alpha   90.00
_cell.angle_beta   90.00
_cell.angle_gamma   90.00
#
_symmetry.space_group_name_H-M   'P 1'
#
loop_
_entity.id
_entity.type
_entity.pdbx_description
1 polymer ?
#
loop_
_entity_poly.entity_id
_entity_poly.type
_entity_poly.pdbx_seq_one_letter_code
_entity_poly.pdbx_strand_id
1 'polypeptide(L)'
;MTGSVVRSLGMAPVFTLVTNMVLGSTAPERAGAASGMSETSTELGGALGIALLGSIGTAVYRSQLAHVIPAGMLANTVNDTLGGAMATTRQLPNSLSATLPDFAREAFTNSLHTVAGLSAAIVIILAVLVIVVLRRVRPGDETNSAL
;
A
#
# COMPACT_ATOMS: atom_id res chain seq x y z
N MET A 1 -1.33 -16.36 6.59
CA MET A 1 -1.21 -16.42 8.07
C MET A 1 0.21 -16.09 8.54
N THR A 2 1.26 -16.75 8.03
CA THR A 2 2.64 -16.47 8.46
C THR A 2 3.08 -15.03 8.15
N GLY A 3 2.81 -14.54 6.94
CA GLY A 3 3.16 -13.15 6.55
C GLY A 3 2.41 -12.07 7.36
N SER A 4 1.15 -12.32 7.72
CA SER A 4 0.37 -11.39 8.56
C SER A 4 0.93 -11.33 9.99
N VAL A 5 1.42 -12.44 10.55
CA VAL A 5 2.05 -12.46 11.87
C VAL A 5 3.37 -11.69 11.86
N VAL A 6 4.23 -11.93 10.87
CA VAL A 6 5.51 -11.20 10.71
C VAL A 6 5.28 -9.69 10.60
N ARG A 7 4.32 -9.29 9.76
CA ARG A 7 3.95 -7.87 9.61
C ARG A 7 3.45 -7.28 10.93
N SER A 8 2.56 -7.97 11.66
CA SER A 8 2.02 -7.47 12.92
C SER A 8 3.10 -7.30 13.99
N LEU A 9 4.02 -8.26 14.10
CA LEU A 9 5.14 -8.18 15.03
C LEU A 9 6.10 -7.03 14.70
N GLY A 10 6.36 -6.80 13.41
CA GLY A 10 7.21 -5.68 12.98
C GLY A 10 6.56 -4.31 13.19
N MET A 11 5.24 -4.20 12.99
CA MET A 11 4.56 -2.90 13.00
C MET A 11 4.22 -2.39 14.41
N ALA A 12 3.97 -3.29 15.37
CA ALA A 12 3.65 -2.91 16.75
C ALA A 12 4.68 -1.97 17.40
N PRO A 13 5.99 -2.27 17.40
CA PRO A 13 7.00 -1.38 17.98
C PRO A 13 7.15 -0.06 17.20
N VAL A 14 6.89 -0.06 15.89
CA VAL A 14 6.98 1.16 15.06
C VAL A 14 5.99 2.21 15.52
N PHE A 15 4.73 1.84 15.74
CA PHE A 15 3.72 2.77 16.24
C PHE A 15 4.10 3.36 17.59
N THR A 16 4.53 2.52 18.54
CA THR A 16 4.98 2.98 19.85
C THR A 16 6.17 3.93 19.75
N LEU A 17 7.16 3.62 18.91
CA LEU A 17 8.35 4.45 18.73
C LEU A 17 8.00 5.82 18.13
N VAL A 18 7.15 5.84 17.10
CA VAL A 18 6.70 7.07 16.44
C VAL A 18 5.94 7.96 17.42
N THR A 19 4.99 7.41 18.17
CA THR A 19 4.25 8.18 19.19
C THR A 19 5.18 8.77 20.25
N ASN A 20 6.11 7.97 20.78
CA ASN A 20 7.09 8.45 21.76
C ASN A 20 8.01 9.53 21.19
N MET A 21 8.42 9.40 19.92
CA MET A 21 9.30 10.37 19.26
C MET A 21 8.58 11.70 19.01
N VAL A 22 7.32 11.68 18.57
CA VAL A 22 6.52 12.89 18.35
C VAL A 22 6.24 13.60 19.67
N LEU A 23 5.81 12.87 20.70
CA LEU A 23 5.50 13.46 22.01
C LEU A 23 6.77 13.92 22.75
N GLY A 24 7.85 13.15 22.67
CA GLY A 24 9.12 13.44 23.35
C GLY A 24 9.93 14.58 22.74
N SER A 25 9.67 14.95 21.48
CA SER A 25 10.41 16.03 20.79
C SER A 25 9.66 17.36 20.72
N THR A 26 8.43 17.44 21.26
CA THR A 26 7.57 18.62 21.14
C THR A 26 7.38 19.31 22.50
N ALA A 27 7.58 20.63 22.55
CA ALA A 27 7.25 21.43 23.74
C ALA A 27 5.74 21.34 24.08
N PRO A 28 5.34 21.33 25.36
CA PRO A 28 3.93 21.13 25.77
C PRO A 28 2.95 22.07 25.09
N GLU A 29 3.35 23.31 24.84
CA GLU A 29 2.53 24.35 24.22
C GLU A 29 2.27 24.10 22.72
N ARG A 30 3.05 23.21 22.08
CA ARG A 30 2.94 22.85 20.65
C ARG A 30 2.50 21.41 20.41
N ALA A 31 2.28 20.62 21.46
CA ALA A 31 1.88 19.21 21.34
C ALA A 31 0.60 19.02 20.50
N GLY A 32 -0.37 19.92 20.64
CA GLY A 32 -1.61 19.89 19.84
C GLY A 32 -1.36 20.10 18.34
N ALA A 33 -0.47 21.03 17.98
CA ALA A 33 -0.11 21.27 16.58
C ALA A 33 0.67 20.08 16.00
N ALA A 34 1.61 19.50 16.75
CA ALA A 34 2.37 18.32 16.31
C ALA A 34 1.48 17.08 16.13
N SER A 35 0.53 16.86 17.04
CA SER A 35 -0.46 15.79 16.93
C SER A 35 -1.35 15.96 15.69
N GLY A 36 -1.89 17.16 15.47
CA GLY A 36 -2.72 17.44 14.29
C GLY A 36 -1.98 17.23 12.95
N MET A 37 -0.70 17.62 12.89
CA MET A 37 0.12 17.33 11.71
C MET A 37 0.38 15.83 11.51
N SER A 38 0.59 15.08 12.60
CA SER A 38 0.83 13.63 12.55
C SER A 38 -0.40 12.86 12.09
N GLU A 39 -1.57 13.25 12.58
CA GLU A 39 -2.86 12.68 12.16
C GLU A 39 -3.11 12.97 10.68
N THR A 40 -2.98 14.23 10.27
CA THR A 40 -3.13 14.63 8.86
C THR A 40 -2.16 13.89 7.95
N SER A 41 -0.91 13.71 8.38
CA SER A 41 0.10 12.97 7.62
C SER A 41 -0.26 11.50 7.48
N THR A 42 -0.85 10.89 8.52
CA THR A 42 -1.27 9.49 8.52
C THR A 42 -2.45 9.28 7.57
N GLU A 43 -3.49 10.11 7.69
CA GLU A 43 -4.67 10.05 6.84
C GLU A 43 -4.32 10.35 5.37
N LEU A 44 -3.55 11.40 5.11
CA LEU A 44 -3.09 11.76 3.77
C LEU A 44 -2.21 10.65 3.17
N GLY A 45 -1.26 10.13 3.95
CA GLY A 45 -0.38 9.05 3.52
C GLY A 45 -1.16 7.77 3.21
N GLY A 46 -2.16 7.44 4.04
CA GLY A 46 -3.07 6.32 3.81
C GLY A 46 -3.86 6.48 2.52
N ALA A 47 -4.51 7.63 2.33
CA ALA A 47 -5.29 7.93 1.14
C ALA A 47 -4.43 7.91 -0.15
N LEU A 48 -3.26 8.54 -0.12
CA LEU A 48 -2.32 8.53 -1.25
C LEU A 48 -1.82 7.12 -1.55
N GLY A 49 -1.50 6.33 -0.51
CA GLY A 49 -1.07 4.94 -0.66
C GLY A 49 -2.14 4.09 -1.35
N ILE A 50 -3.40 4.19 -0.88
CA ILE A 50 -4.54 3.49 -1.49
C ILE A 50 -4.72 3.92 -2.95
N ALA A 51 -4.68 5.23 -3.23
CA ALA A 51 -4.89 5.76 -4.57
C ALA A 51 -3.78 5.33 -5.54
N LEU A 52 -2.51 5.45 -5.16
CA LEU A 52 -1.37 5.13 -6.01
C LEU A 52 -1.25 3.63 -6.25
N LEU A 53 -1.25 2.83 -5.17
CA LEU A 53 -1.12 1.38 -5.28
C LEU A 53 -2.34 0.75 -5.96
N GLY A 54 -3.54 1.27 -5.67
CA GLY A 54 -4.77 0.88 -6.34
C GLY A 54 -4.73 1.18 -7.84
N SER A 55 -4.31 2.40 -8.22
CA SER A 55 -4.17 2.79 -9.63
C SER A 55 -3.17 1.91 -10.38
N ILE A 56 -2.02 1.59 -9.75
CA ILE A 56 -1.03 0.68 -10.33
C ILE A 56 -1.60 -0.72 -10.49
N GLY A 57 -2.27 -1.26 -9.46
CA GLY A 57 -2.91 -2.57 -9.52
C GLY A 57 -3.95 -2.65 -10.64
N THR A 58 -4.78 -1.62 -10.78
CA THR A 58 -5.75 -1.51 -11.87
C THR A 58 -5.08 -1.42 -13.23
N ALA A 59 -4.02 -0.62 -13.38
CA ALA A 59 -3.29 -0.49 -14.64
C ALA A 59 -2.63 -1.82 -15.07
N VAL A 60 -2.04 -2.55 -14.13
CA VAL A 60 -1.42 -3.87 -14.37
C VAL A 60 -2.48 -4.94 -14.69
N TYR A 61 -3.63 -4.89 -14.03
CA TYR A 61 -4.75 -5.77 -14.37
C TYR A 61 -5.25 -5.52 -15.79
N ARG A 62 -5.49 -4.25 -16.13
CA ARG A 62 -5.96 -3.84 -17.47
C ARG A 62 -4.96 -4.18 -18.57
N SER A 63 -3.67 -3.98 -18.33
CA SER A 63 -2.63 -4.30 -19.32
C SER A 63 -2.58 -5.80 -19.61
N GLN A 64 -2.71 -6.66 -18.60
CA GLN A 64 -2.74 -8.11 -18.80
C GLN A 64 -3.97 -8.57 -19.57
N LEU A 65 -5.15 -8.02 -19.27
CA LEU A 65 -6.36 -8.31 -20.04
C LEU A 65 -6.25 -7.85 -21.50
N ALA A 66 -5.56 -6.74 -21.76
CA ALA A 66 -5.30 -6.24 -23.11
C ALA A 66 -4.46 -7.19 -24.00
N HIS A 67 -3.70 -8.12 -23.41
CA HIS A 67 -2.94 -9.11 -24.18
C HIS A 67 -3.80 -10.28 -24.65
N VAL A 68 -4.95 -10.52 -24.02
CA VAL A 68 -5.78 -11.71 -24.25
C VAL A 68 -7.09 -11.37 -24.95
N ILE A 69 -7.66 -10.21 -24.65
CA ILE A 69 -8.93 -9.76 -25.21
C ILE A 69 -8.64 -8.77 -26.35
N PRO A 70 -9.30 -8.90 -27.53
CA PRO A 70 -9.19 -7.91 -28.59
C PRO A 70 -9.61 -6.51 -28.11
N ALA A 71 -8.89 -5.46 -28.55
CA ALA A 71 -9.10 -4.08 -28.10
C ALA A 71 -10.56 -3.59 -28.23
N GLY A 72 -11.27 -4.02 -29.28
CA GLY A 72 -12.68 -3.66 -29.51
C GLY A 72 -13.67 -4.31 -28.51
N MET A 73 -13.29 -5.41 -27.87
CA MET A 73 -14.08 -6.04 -26.80
C MET A 73 -13.69 -5.54 -25.41
N LEU A 74 -12.45 -5.08 -25.18
CA LEU A 74 -12.03 -4.59 -23.86
C LEU A 74 -12.89 -3.45 -23.34
N ALA A 75 -13.20 -2.48 -24.19
CA ALA A 75 -13.95 -1.28 -23.80
C ALA A 75 -15.37 -1.60 -23.30
N ASN A 76 -16.00 -2.66 -23.83
CA ASN A 76 -17.33 -3.09 -23.42
C ASN A 76 -17.31 -4.20 -22.35
N THR A 77 -16.21 -4.96 -22.25
CA THR A 77 -16.14 -6.16 -21.40
C THR A 77 -15.57 -5.89 -20.02
N VAL A 78 -14.65 -4.94 -19.91
CA VAL A 78 -13.83 -4.75 -18.71
C VAL A 78 -14.14 -3.37 -18.13
N ASN A 79 -15.13 -3.29 -17.25
CA ASN A 79 -14.99 -2.33 -16.14
C ASN A 79 -13.69 -2.73 -15.41
N ASP A 80 -12.89 -1.76 -14.96
CA ASP A 80 -11.51 -1.90 -14.41
C ASP A 80 -11.38 -2.80 -13.14
N THR A 81 -12.28 -3.77 -12.96
CA THR A 81 -12.42 -4.66 -11.82
C THR A 81 -12.69 -6.10 -12.28
N LEU A 82 -12.34 -7.07 -11.43
CA LEU A 82 -12.67 -8.48 -11.65
C LEU A 82 -14.18 -8.73 -11.70
N GLY A 83 -14.95 -8.07 -10.82
CA GLY A 83 -16.41 -8.20 -10.79
C GLY A 83 -17.08 -7.75 -12.09
N GLY A 84 -16.58 -6.67 -12.69
CA GLY A 84 -17.01 -6.20 -14.00
C GLY A 84 -16.77 -7.22 -15.11
N ALA A 85 -15.56 -7.79 -15.16
CA ALA A 85 -15.22 -8.83 -16.15
C ALA A 85 -16.10 -10.09 -16.01
N MET A 86 -16.37 -10.51 -14.76
CA MET A 86 -17.26 -11.65 -14.48
C MET A 86 -18.71 -11.37 -14.88
N ALA A 87 -19.21 -10.15 -14.69
CA ALA A 87 -20.56 -9.77 -15.07
C ALA A 87 -20.77 -9.83 -16.60
N THR A 88 -19.77 -9.40 -17.38
CA THR A 88 -19.85 -9.36 -18.84
C THR A 88 -19.64 -10.73 -19.49
N THR A 89 -19.11 -11.71 -18.76
CA THR A 89 -18.89 -13.08 -19.26
C THR A 89 -20.17 -13.71 -19.82
N ARG A 90 -21.35 -13.39 -19.28
CA ARG A 90 -22.65 -13.91 -19.76
C ARG A 90 -23.10 -13.33 -21.10
N GLN A 91 -22.47 -12.25 -21.57
CA GLN A 91 -22.85 -11.52 -22.78
C GLN A 91 -21.91 -11.83 -23.96
N LEU A 92 -20.89 -12.67 -23.75
CA LEU A 92 -19.86 -12.99 -24.72
C LEU A 92 -20.15 -14.29 -25.49
N PRO A 93 -19.55 -14.48 -26.68
CA PRO A 93 -19.59 -15.74 -27.41
C PRO A 93 -19.02 -16.91 -26.59
N ASN A 94 -19.62 -18.10 -26.73
CA ASN A 94 -19.38 -19.28 -25.88
C ASN A 94 -17.90 -19.65 -25.65
N SER A 95 -17.01 -19.46 -26.64
CA SER A 95 -15.58 -19.77 -26.51
C SER A 95 -14.83 -18.80 -25.58
N LEU A 96 -15.20 -17.52 -25.57
CA LEU A 96 -14.57 -16.52 -24.70
C LEU A 96 -15.15 -16.59 -23.29
N SER A 97 -16.45 -16.88 -23.17
CA SER A 97 -17.17 -16.98 -21.89
C SER A 97 -16.66 -18.10 -20.99
N ALA A 98 -16.13 -19.18 -21.57
CA ALA A 98 -15.53 -20.28 -20.81
C ALA A 98 -14.16 -19.92 -20.22
N THR A 99 -13.39 -19.04 -20.88
CA THR A 99 -11.96 -18.85 -20.58
C THR A 99 -11.67 -17.51 -19.88
N LEU A 100 -12.51 -16.49 -20.11
CA LEU A 100 -12.35 -15.16 -19.52
C LEU A 100 -12.30 -15.15 -17.97
N PRO A 101 -13.12 -15.93 -17.23
CA PRO A 101 -13.08 -15.92 -15.78
C PRO A 101 -11.72 -16.34 -15.20
N ASP A 102 -11.09 -17.35 -15.79
CA ASP A 102 -9.80 -17.85 -15.33
C ASP A 102 -8.69 -16.85 -15.61
N PHE A 103 -8.66 -16.29 -16.83
CA PHE A 103 -7.72 -15.22 -17.17
C PHE A 103 -7.89 -13.97 -16.30
N ALA A 104 -9.12 -13.56 -16.03
CA ALA A 104 -9.38 -12.39 -15.20
C ALA A 104 -8.93 -12.63 -13.75
N ARG A 105 -9.14 -13.83 -13.21
CA ARG A 105 -8.63 -14.22 -11.88
C ARG A 105 -7.11 -14.20 -11.84
N GLU A 106 -6.46 -14.80 -12.83
CA GLU A 106 -5.00 -14.84 -12.92
C GLU A 106 -4.41 -13.43 -13.05
N ALA A 107 -4.93 -12.60 -13.96
CA ALA A 107 -4.50 -11.22 -14.14
C ALA A 107 -4.67 -10.41 -12.84
N PHE A 108 -5.77 -10.61 -12.11
CA PHE A 108 -6.02 -9.96 -10.83
C PHE A 108 -5.05 -10.42 -9.74
N THR A 109 -4.78 -11.72 -9.62
CA THR A 109 -3.79 -12.23 -8.68
C THR A 109 -2.39 -11.71 -9.01
N ASN A 110 -2.01 -11.66 -10.28
CA ASN A 110 -0.71 -11.15 -10.68
C ASN A 110 -0.58 -9.64 -10.43
N SER A 111 -1.64 -8.86 -10.60
CA SER A 111 -1.63 -7.44 -10.23
C SER A 111 -1.48 -7.24 -8.72
N LEU A 112 -2.14 -8.07 -7.89
CA LEU A 112 -1.94 -8.07 -6.44
C LEU A 112 -0.50 -8.43 -6.04
N HIS A 113 0.12 -9.41 -6.69
CA HIS A 113 1.53 -9.75 -6.44
C HIS A 113 2.48 -8.59 -6.82
N THR A 114 2.20 -7.92 -7.94
CA THR A 114 2.97 -6.75 -8.39
C THR A 114 2.88 -5.62 -7.37
N VAL A 115 1.67 -5.28 -6.90
CA VAL A 115 1.45 -4.26 -5.88
C VAL A 115 2.08 -4.65 -4.54
N ALA A 116 2.02 -5.92 -4.15
CA ALA A 116 2.66 -6.43 -2.95
C ALA A 116 4.19 -6.30 -3.00
N GLY A 117 4.80 -6.65 -4.14
CA GLY A 117 6.23 -6.48 -4.38
C GLY A 117 6.66 -5.01 -4.33
N LEU A 118 5.89 -4.12 -4.97
CA LEU A 118 6.14 -2.67 -4.92
C LEU A 118 6.04 -2.13 -3.49
N SER A 119 5.01 -2.55 -2.74
CA SER A 119 4.82 -2.16 -1.35
C SER A 119 5.99 -2.62 -0.47
N ALA A 120 6.45 -3.87 -0.66
CA ALA A 120 7.61 -4.39 0.06
C ALA A 120 8.89 -3.59 -0.26
N ALA A 121 9.12 -3.24 -1.53
CA ALA A 121 10.25 -2.41 -1.93
C ALA A 121 10.21 -1.02 -1.27
N ILE A 122 9.04 -0.36 -1.26
CA ILE A 122 8.85 0.94 -0.60
C ILE A 122 9.16 0.83 0.90
N VAL A 123 8.66 -0.20 1.58
CA VAL A 123 8.93 -0.42 3.01
C VAL A 123 10.42 -0.64 3.27
N ILE A 124 11.10 -1.42 2.43
CA ILE A 124 12.56 -1.65 2.55
C ILE A 124 13.33 -0.33 2.38
N ILE A 125 12.98 0.47 1.37
CA ILE A 125 13.61 1.78 1.13
C ILE A 125 13.42 2.70 2.33
N LEU A 126 12.20 2.79 2.87
CA LEU A 126 11.90 3.59 4.06
C LEU A 126 12.66 3.08 5.30
N ALA A 127 12.74 1.77 5.50
CA ALA A 127 13.50 1.19 6.60
C ALA A 127 14.98 1.54 6.52
N VAL A 128 15.59 1.44 5.33
CA VAL A 128 16.99 1.84 5.10
C VAL A 128 17.16 3.34 5.36
N LEU A 129 16.25 4.18 4.87
CA LEU A 129 16.28 5.62 5.09
C LEU A 129 16.24 5.96 6.59
N VAL A 130 15.33 5.33 7.34
CA VAL A 130 15.21 5.50 8.79
C VAL A 130 16.52 5.11 9.49
N ILE A 131 17.10 3.96 9.16
CA ILE A 131 18.38 3.51 9.74
C ILE A 131 19.50 4.51 9.45
N VAL A 132 19.58 5.05 8.22
CA VAL A 132 20.63 5.99 7.81
C VAL A 132 20.46 7.37 8.48
N VAL A 133 19.22 7.86 8.57
CA VAL A 133 18.91 9.17 9.16
C VAL A 133 19.05 9.13 10.68
N LEU A 134 18.45 8.13 11.35
CA LEU A 134 18.50 8.01 12.81
C LEU A 134 19.88 7.61 13.33
N ARG A 135 20.75 7.02 12.51
CA ARG A 135 22.16 6.77 12.87
C ARG A 135 22.93 8.05 13.28
N ARG A 136 22.46 9.23 12.87
CA ARG A 136 23.08 10.52 13.24
C ARG A 136 22.51 11.12 14.52
N VAL A 137 21.41 10.58 15.04
CA VAL A 137 20.82 11.00 16.32
C VAL A 137 21.53 10.22 17.42
N ARG A 138 22.54 10.84 18.06
CA ARG A 138 23.14 10.29 19.29
C ARG A 138 22.06 10.32 20.39
N PRO A 139 21.89 9.25 21.19
CA PRO A 139 21.13 9.33 22.43
C PRO A 139 21.85 10.34 23.34
N GLY A 140 21.28 11.54 23.48
CA GLY A 140 21.87 12.65 24.21
C GLY A 140 21.11 12.91 25.52
N ASP A 141 21.80 12.63 26.62
CA ASP A 141 21.82 13.38 27.88
C ASP A 141 20.50 13.61 28.66
N GLU A 142 19.92 12.54 29.21
CA GLU A 142 19.01 12.64 30.37
C GLU A 142 19.76 12.63 31.72
N THR A 143 21.05 13.00 31.76
CA THR A 143 21.88 12.87 32.98
C THR A 143 22.29 14.18 33.63
N ASN A 144 21.64 15.32 33.35
CA ASN A 144 22.02 16.57 34.04
C ASN A 144 20.89 17.61 34.15
N SER A 145 19.81 17.29 34.87
CA SER A 145 18.87 18.29 35.41
C SER A 145 18.08 17.72 36.60
N ALA A 146 18.77 17.38 37.71
CA ALA A 146 18.20 17.31 39.06
C ALA A 146 19.30 17.04 40.13
N LEU A 147 20.38 17.83 40.10
CA LEU A 147 21.10 18.22 41.31
C LEU A 147 20.82 19.70 41.57
#